data_AF-A0A3M1V9G3-F1
#
_entry.id   AF-A0A3M1V9G3-F1
#
_cell.length_a   1.000
_cell.length_b   1.000
_cell.length_c   1.000
_cell.angle_alpha   90.00
_cell.angle_beta   90.00
_cell.angle_gamma   90.00
#
_symmetry.space_group_name_H-M   'P 1'
#
loop_
_entity.id
_entity.type
_entity.pdbx_description
1 polymer ?
#
loop_
_entity_poly.entity_id
_entity_poly.type
_entity_poly.pdbx_seq_one_letter_code
_entity_poly.pdbx_strand_id
1 'polypeptide(L)'
;MKPSTAIAAILALSLSGWAEARHGRQTSLDEAVSEARERYDGRVISAEILRDEEGHETYNVRILTPQGRVKRYRVSPERERRGYVSPPRRERRR
;
A
#
# COMPACT_ATOMS: atom_id res chain seq x y z
N MET A 1 45.88 -7.85 34.61
CA MET A 1 45.45 -6.50 35.06
C MET A 1 44.94 -5.75 33.82
N LYS A 2 43.71 -5.21 33.90
CA LYS A 2 43.01 -4.41 32.88
C LYS A 2 43.57 -2.96 32.86
N PRO A 3 43.09 -2.02 32.03
CA PRO A 3 42.83 -2.06 30.57
C PRO A 3 43.30 -0.75 29.89
N SER A 4 43.24 -0.65 28.55
CA SER A 4 42.87 0.64 27.95
C SER A 4 42.31 0.50 26.54
N THR A 5 41.07 0.94 26.45
CA THR A 5 40.14 1.07 25.34
C THR A 5 40.68 1.93 24.20
N ALA A 6 40.60 1.44 22.97
CA ALA A 6 40.48 2.28 21.78
C ALA A 6 39.10 2.02 21.16
N ILE A 7 38.22 3.01 21.34
CA ILE A 7 36.87 3.07 20.80
C ILE A 7 37.01 3.44 19.33
N ALA A 8 36.75 2.49 18.43
CA ALA A 8 36.49 2.80 17.02
C ALA A 8 34.98 2.95 16.84
N ALA A 9 34.50 4.17 17.07
CA ALA A 9 33.15 4.58 16.71
C ALA A 9 33.08 4.71 15.18
N ILE A 10 32.58 3.66 14.51
CA ILE A 10 32.17 3.80 13.11
C ILE A 10 30.81 4.49 13.13
N LEU A 11 30.84 5.80 12.90
CA LEU A 11 29.69 6.62 12.55
C LEU A 11 29.07 6.08 11.25
N ALA A 12 28.08 5.20 11.37
CA ALA A 12 27.14 4.92 10.28
C ALA A 12 26.16 6.09 10.17
N LEU A 13 26.66 7.22 9.64
CA LEU A 13 25.81 8.30 9.14
C LEU A 13 25.01 7.78 7.94
N SER A 14 23.70 7.99 8.00
CA SER A 14 22.85 8.31 6.84
C SER A 14 22.52 7.18 5.86
N LEU A 15 21.59 6.30 6.23
CA LEU A 15 20.78 5.56 5.24
C LEU A 15 19.26 5.52 5.55
N SER A 16 18.76 6.25 6.54
CA SER A 16 17.35 6.17 6.95
C SER A 16 16.36 6.90 6.02
N GLY A 17 16.83 7.65 5.02
CA GLY A 17 15.97 8.41 4.11
C GLY A 17 15.24 7.60 3.03
N TRP A 18 15.42 6.27 2.99
CA TRP A 18 14.84 5.40 1.95
C TRP A 18 13.82 4.40 2.51
N ALA A 19 13.19 4.67 3.66
CA ALA A 19 12.12 3.84 4.20
C ALA A 19 10.74 4.50 4.05
N GLU A 20 10.63 5.82 4.22
CA GLU A 20 9.34 6.53 4.22
C GLU A 20 8.58 6.45 2.88
N ALA A 21 9.26 6.60 1.74
CA ALA A 21 8.60 6.56 0.43
C ALA A 21 8.00 5.19 0.09
N ARG A 22 8.57 4.10 0.64
CA ARG A 22 8.03 2.75 0.49
C ARG A 22 6.84 2.51 1.43
N HIS A 23 6.90 3.04 2.65
CA HIS A 23 5.85 2.88 3.64
C HIS A 23 4.55 3.58 3.21
N GLY A 24 4.64 4.84 2.74
CA GLY A 24 3.47 5.57 2.25
C GLY A 24 2.79 4.91 1.04
N ARG A 25 3.57 4.27 0.16
CA ARG A 25 3.03 3.57 -1.03
C ARG A 25 2.38 2.22 -0.66
N GLN A 26 2.93 1.54 0.34
CA GLN A 26 2.36 0.30 0.87
C GLN A 26 1.01 0.55 1.55
N THR A 27 0.88 1.65 2.30
CA THR A 27 -0.40 2.05 2.90
C THR A 27 -1.49 2.28 1.85
N SER A 28 -1.17 2.94 0.73
CA SER A 28 -2.17 3.17 -0.34
C SER A 28 -2.56 1.92 -1.13
N LEU A 29 -1.64 0.96 -1.36
CA LEU A 29 -2.01 -0.32 -1.99
C LEU A 29 -2.87 -1.18 -1.06
N ASP A 30 -2.58 -1.16 0.24
CA ASP A 30 -3.36 -1.85 1.26
C ASP A 30 -4.80 -1.30 1.33
N GLU A 31 -4.97 0.02 1.24
CA GLU A 31 -6.28 0.67 1.17
C GLU A 31 -7.09 0.19 -0.05
N ALA A 32 -6.46 0.16 -1.24
CA ALA A 32 -7.10 -0.36 -2.45
C ALA A 32 -7.51 -1.84 -2.34
N VAL A 33 -6.74 -2.64 -1.59
CA VAL A 33 -7.07 -4.04 -1.28
C VAL A 33 -8.24 -4.13 -0.31
N SER A 34 -8.28 -3.27 0.71
CA SER A 34 -9.40 -3.19 1.65
C SER A 34 -10.70 -2.84 0.93
N GLU A 35 -10.70 -1.79 0.11
CA GLU A 35 -11.85 -1.40 -0.70
C GLU A 35 -12.31 -2.52 -1.64
N ALA A 36 -11.37 -3.23 -2.28
CA ALA A 36 -11.69 -4.35 -3.15
C ALA A 36 -12.38 -5.48 -2.38
N ARG A 37 -11.95 -5.77 -1.15
CA ARG A 37 -12.58 -6.78 -0.28
C ARG A 37 -13.96 -6.35 0.20
N GLU A 38 -14.18 -5.07 0.46
CA GLU A 38 -15.49 -4.55 0.85
C GLU A 38 -16.49 -4.57 -0.30
N ARG A 39 -16.03 -4.29 -1.53
CA ARG A 39 -16.88 -4.17 -2.71
C ARG A 39 -17.18 -5.51 -3.38
N TYR A 40 -16.28 -6.48 -3.25
CA TYR A 40 -16.41 -7.77 -3.91
C TYR A 40 -16.32 -8.92 -2.91
N ASP A 41 -17.37 -9.74 -2.89
CA ASP A 41 -17.37 -11.02 -2.17
C ASP A 41 -16.46 -12.01 -2.93
N GLY A 42 -15.17 -11.99 -2.63
CA GLY A 42 -14.16 -12.76 -3.36
C GLY A 42 -12.77 -12.69 -2.74
N ARG A 43 -11.88 -13.61 -3.14
CA ARG A 43 -10.51 -13.68 -2.64
C ARG A 43 -9.58 -12.83 -3.49
N VAL A 44 -8.84 -11.92 -2.86
CA VAL A 44 -7.75 -11.20 -3.54
C VAL A 44 -6.63 -12.18 -3.86
N ILE A 45 -6.21 -12.21 -5.13
CA ILE A 45 -5.18 -13.12 -5.65
C ILE A 45 -3.96 -12.39 -6.21
N SER A 46 -4.07 -11.11 -6.52
CA SER A 46 -2.95 -10.22 -6.85
C SER A 46 -3.27 -8.80 -6.43
N ALA A 47 -2.26 -8.06 -6.00
CA ALA A 47 -2.30 -6.62 -5.77
C ALA A 47 -0.96 -6.05 -6.21
N GLU A 48 -0.97 -5.18 -7.21
CA GLU A 48 0.23 -4.66 -7.85
C GLU A 48 0.06 -3.19 -8.22
N ILE A 49 1.19 -2.50 -8.34
CA ILE A 49 1.24 -1.10 -8.80
C ILE A 49 1.75 -1.13 -10.24
N LEU A 50 0.91 -0.71 -11.16
CA LEU A 50 1.27 -0.51 -12.55
C LEU A 50 1.72 0.93 -12.74
N ARG A 51 2.73 1.14 -13.59
CA ARG A 51 3.15 2.45 -14.07
C ARG A 51 3.01 2.49 -15.57
N ASP A 52 2.36 3.53 -16.08
CA ASP A 52 2.38 3.82 -17.52
C ASP A 52 3.66 4.54 -17.93
N GLU A 53 3.79 4.78 -19.25
CA GLU A 53 4.94 5.43 -19.88
C GLU A 53 5.08 6.91 -19.48
N GLU A 54 4.00 7.55 -19.05
CA GLU A 54 3.96 8.92 -18.54
C GLU A 54 4.31 8.97 -17.02
N GLY A 55 4.43 7.80 -16.39
CA GLY A 55 4.83 7.63 -15.00
C GLY A 55 3.66 7.67 -14.01
N HIS A 56 2.41 7.66 -14.46
CA HIS A 56 1.28 7.61 -13.52
C HIS A 56 1.15 6.22 -12.92
N GLU A 57 0.91 6.19 -11.61
CA GLU A 57 0.71 4.95 -10.88
C GLU A 57 -0.76 4.53 -10.94
N THR A 58 -1.03 3.25 -11.12
CA THR A 58 -2.36 2.65 -11.01
C THR A 58 -2.27 1.40 -10.17
N TYR A 59 -3.01 1.36 -9.07
CA TYR A 59 -3.13 0.16 -8.25
C TYR A 59 -4.09 -0.81 -8.93
N ASN A 60 -3.62 -2.01 -9.21
CA ASN A 60 -4.40 -3.09 -9.79
C ASN A 60 -4.59 -4.22 -8.77
N VAL A 61 -5.85 -4.47 -8.41
CA VAL A 61 -6.22 -5.59 -7.54
C VAL A 61 -7.01 -6.61 -8.35
N ARG A 62 -6.60 -7.88 -8.28
CA ARG A 62 -7.27 -9.00 -8.93
C ARG A 62 -8.01 -9.83 -7.88
N ILE A 63 -9.32 -9.99 -8.09
CA ILE A 63 -10.22 -10.69 -7.17
C ILE A 63 -10.79 -11.93 -7.85
N LEU A 64 -10.56 -13.10 -7.27
CA LEU A 64 -11.22 -14.35 -7.62
C LEU A 64 -12.60 -14.39 -6.95
N THR A 65 -13.66 -14.38 -7.75
CA THR A 65 -15.04 -14.48 -7.26
C THR A 65 -15.39 -15.95 -6.95
N PRO A 66 -16.41 -16.21 -6.11
CA PRO A 66 -16.90 -17.56 -5.81
C PRO A 66 -17.38 -18.31 -7.06
N GLN A 67 -17.70 -17.59 -8.14
CA GLN A 67 -18.10 -18.16 -9.44
C GLN A 67 -16.89 -18.60 -10.28
N GLY A 68 -15.67 -18.51 -9.75
CA GLY A 68 -14.43 -18.87 -10.46
C GLY A 68 -13.97 -17.81 -11.48
N ARG A 69 -14.50 -16.58 -11.44
CA ARG A 69 -14.12 -15.50 -12.37
C ARG A 69 -13.13 -14.56 -11.72
N VAL A 70 -12.26 -13.93 -12.52
CA VAL A 70 -11.33 -12.89 -12.03
C VAL A 70 -11.87 -11.51 -12.38
N LYS A 71 -12.16 -10.69 -11.37
CA LYS A 71 -12.46 -9.26 -11.51
C LYS A 71 -11.19 -8.44 -11.30
N ARG A 72 -11.09 -7.31 -12.01
CA ARG A 72 -10.00 -6.33 -11.86
C ARG A 72 -10.56 -5.05 -11.26
N TYR A 73 -10.01 -4.63 -10.13
CA TYR A 73 -10.22 -3.32 -9.54
C TYR A 73 -9.00 -2.46 -9.84
N ARG A 74 -9.23 -1.22 -10.33
CA ARG A 74 -8.16 -0.28 -10.70
C ARG A 74 -8.45 1.06 -10.07
N VAL A 75 -7.48 1.61 -9.35
CA VAL A 75 -7.57 2.92 -8.72
C VAL A 75 -6.24 3.67 -8.89
N SER A 76 -6.32 4.97 -9.18
CA SER A 76 -5.14 5.84 -9.29
C SER A 76 -4.90 6.55 -7.96
N PRO A 77 -3.67 6.59 -7.42
CA PRO A 77 -3.36 7.24 -6.14
C PRO A 77 -3.57 8.76 -6.18
N GLU A 78 -3.54 9.37 -7.37
CA GLU A 78 -3.86 10.79 -7.55
C GLU A 78 -5.32 11.13 -7.21
N ARG A 79 -6.26 10.18 -7.32
CA ARG A 79 -7.63 10.41 -6.83
C ARG A 79 -7.71 10.39 -5.29
N GLU A 80 -6.87 9.60 -4.65
CA GLU A 80 -6.87 9.39 -3.19
C GLU A 80 -6.18 10.56 -2.46
N ARG A 81 -5.10 11.12 -3.03
CA ARG A 81 -4.43 12.33 -2.49
C ARG A 81 -5.33 13.56 -2.42
N ARG A 82 -6.39 13.60 -3.24
CA ARG A 82 -7.37 14.70 -3.27
C ARG A 82 -8.56 14.41 -2.36
N GLY A 83 -8.29 14.03 -1.10
CA GLY A 83 -9.22 14.17 0.02
C GLY A 83 -10.64 13.67 -0.17
N TYR A 84 -10.86 12.54 -0.84
CA TYR A 84 -12.13 11.83 -0.72
C TYR A 84 -12.09 10.96 0.53
N VAL A 85 -12.40 11.59 1.67
CA VAL A 85 -12.83 10.88 2.86
C VAL A 85 -14.04 10.06 2.43
N SER A 86 -13.88 8.74 2.35
CA SER A 86 -15.01 7.83 2.23
C SER A 86 -16.06 8.28 3.24
N PRO A 87 -17.28 8.68 2.81
CA PRO A 87 -18.29 9.13 3.76
C PRO A 87 -18.44 8.02 4.80
N PRO A 88 -18.50 8.36 6.11
CA PRO A 88 -18.55 7.36 7.16
C PRO A 88 -19.62 6.35 6.79
N ARG A 89 -19.20 5.09 6.64
CA ARG A 89 -20.06 3.93 6.39
C ARG A 89 -21.33 4.18 7.17
N ARG A 90 -22.46 4.38 6.48
CA ARG A 90 -23.76 4.40 7.14
C ARG A 90 -23.87 3.06 7.85
N GLU A 91 -23.63 3.12 9.15
CA GLU A 91 -23.93 2.08 10.10
C GLU A 91 -25.38 1.73 9.82
N ARG A 92 -25.58 0.59 9.15
CA ARG A 92 -26.89 -0.03 9.05
C ARG A 92 -27.24 -0.42 10.48
N ARG A 93 -27.80 0.54 11.22
CA ARG A 93 -28.60 0.26 12.39
C ARG A 93 -29.68 -0.71 11.93
N ARG A 94 -29.64 -1.86 12.59
CA ARG A 94 -30.69 -2.88 12.59
C ARG A 94 -32.05 -2.27 12.89
#